data_AF-A0A0K6GA86-F1
#
_entry.id   AF-A0A0K6GA86-F1
#
_cell.length_a   1.000
_cell.length_b   1.000
_cell.length_c   1.000
_cell.angle_alpha   90.00
_cell.angle_beta   90.00
_cell.angle_gamma   90.00
#
_symmetry.space_group_name_H-M   'P 1'
#
loop_
_entity.id
_entity.type
_entity.pdbx_description
1 polymer ?
#
loop_
_entity_poly.entity_id
_entity_poly.type
_entity_poly.pdbx_seq_one_letter_code
_entity_poly.pdbx_strand_id
1 'polypeptide(L)'
;MKSDGPPALNARYLFYEAAQAHYYGLPEDEAIASLTTIPAQVAGYSHRLGLIKQGYDADIIIWDSHPLSLGATPQQVYIDGSPQLDEPFVLSKPHWAQTSPRTPSWDKEANQTKEADGLPDLLDSKTPDTIVFTNVASFMHDGQLERSEPGLVVASRGRIVCAGACASYITSEATTVDLCGGSIMPGLISSGASIGLVEIDQELSTNDGSPLDPLENDVPVIAGGDQFLARGVDGLSFAGRNALLSYRGGVTTIIEAPFSSNGFIQGVSVAFRSGARHKLERGAVPYREVALHVRLVRGEGEGGISTRIATLRRLLSDPEEGSVYARVARGELPLVVLVENADIMATLLDLKKELEAASNSSLHLVFAGATESHLVADQLAKANVGVILAPLRPIPLFWDQMRYVPGPPLSQHTALQILQRAGVTVGLGASSVSVTQAWDAPNIRFNLGWAVADSNGTLNNYEALALATTNLKKLYRLPDLDTDFVAYRGGDAFGYSSKPIAVLSAERGQNDLFE
;
A
#
# COMPACT_ATOMS: atom_id res chain seq x y z
N MET A 1 13.15 15.18 -23.43
CA MET A 1 13.20 13.79 -22.91
C MET A 1 11.82 13.52 -22.34
N LYS A 2 11.03 12.65 -22.97
CA LYS A 2 9.65 12.37 -22.54
C LYS A 2 9.70 11.63 -21.20
N SER A 3 9.16 12.23 -20.14
CA SER A 3 9.04 11.64 -18.80
C SER A 3 7.70 10.91 -18.61
N ASP A 4 7.00 10.60 -19.70
CA ASP A 4 5.60 10.16 -19.76
C ASP A 4 5.43 8.74 -20.35
N GLY A 5 6.34 7.82 -20.07
CA GLY A 5 6.12 6.40 -20.34
C GLY A 5 5.62 5.68 -19.08
N PRO A 6 4.35 5.26 -18.96
CA PRO A 6 4.00 4.16 -18.08
C PRO A 6 4.92 2.97 -18.41
N PRO A 7 5.51 2.29 -17.41
CA PRO A 7 5.15 2.28 -16.00
C PRO A 7 6.02 3.18 -15.09
N ALA A 8 6.70 4.20 -15.62
CA ALA A 8 7.75 4.93 -14.92
C ALA A 8 7.24 6.05 -13.97
N LEU A 9 7.88 6.12 -12.80
CA LEU A 9 7.68 7.05 -11.68
C LEU A 9 7.26 8.48 -12.08
N ASN A 10 6.29 9.05 -11.36
CA ASN A 10 5.77 10.39 -11.68
C ASN A 10 6.79 11.50 -11.36
N ALA A 11 7.04 12.38 -12.33
CA ALA A 11 7.99 13.48 -12.19
C ALA A 11 7.70 14.43 -11.00
N ARG A 12 6.44 14.55 -10.57
CA ARG A 12 6.03 15.32 -9.38
C ARG A 12 6.71 14.83 -8.11
N TYR A 13 7.07 13.55 -8.06
CA TYR A 13 7.62 12.89 -6.86
C TYR A 13 9.12 12.57 -6.99
N LEU A 14 9.86 13.19 -7.91
CA LEU A 14 11.31 12.94 -8.04
C LEU A 14 12.09 13.16 -6.74
N PHE A 15 11.76 14.20 -5.96
CA PHE A 15 12.38 14.44 -4.66
C PHE A 15 12.05 13.36 -3.63
N TYR A 16 10.86 12.73 -3.73
CA TYR A 16 10.52 11.57 -2.92
C TYR A 16 11.37 10.35 -3.32
N GLU A 17 11.62 10.14 -4.62
CA GLU A 17 12.52 9.08 -5.07
C GLU A 17 13.97 9.31 -4.60
N ALA A 18 14.45 10.55 -4.64
CA ALA A 18 15.75 10.89 -4.05
C ALA A 18 15.78 10.70 -2.53
N ALA A 19 14.69 10.98 -1.83
CA ALA A 19 14.56 10.72 -0.39
C ALA A 19 14.59 9.21 -0.09
N GLN A 20 13.95 8.38 -0.90
CA GLN A 20 14.04 6.92 -0.79
C GLN A 20 15.47 6.43 -1.08
N ALA A 21 16.14 6.96 -2.10
CA ALA A 21 17.55 6.63 -2.37
C ALA A 21 18.45 7.00 -1.18
N HIS A 22 18.22 8.17 -0.56
CA HIS A 22 18.92 8.59 0.65
C HIS A 22 18.63 7.66 1.83
N TYR A 23 17.36 7.24 1.99
CA TYR A 23 16.97 6.23 2.97
C TYR A 23 17.73 4.91 2.81
N TYR A 24 17.97 4.46 1.58
CA TYR A 24 18.72 3.24 1.27
C TYR A 24 20.25 3.43 1.18
N GLY A 25 20.79 4.58 1.64
CA GLY A 25 22.22 4.77 1.86
C GLY A 25 22.93 5.73 0.90
N LEU A 26 22.23 6.36 -0.05
CA LEU A 26 22.83 7.42 -0.86
C LEU A 26 23.11 8.66 0.01
N PRO A 27 24.30 9.30 -0.04
CA PRO A 27 24.56 10.55 0.68
C PRO A 27 23.56 11.65 0.30
N GLU A 28 23.27 12.55 1.24
CA GLU A 28 22.27 13.62 1.08
C GLU A 28 22.58 14.54 -0.11
N ASP A 29 23.83 14.98 -0.21
CA ASP A 29 24.33 15.86 -1.26
C ASP A 29 24.24 15.19 -2.63
N GLU A 30 24.61 13.91 -2.73
CA GLU A 30 24.46 13.11 -3.94
C GLU A 30 22.98 12.89 -4.31
N ALA A 31 22.10 12.68 -3.32
CA ALA A 31 20.67 12.53 -3.55
C ALA A 31 20.06 13.80 -4.16
N ILE A 32 20.38 14.98 -3.63
CA ILE A 32 19.93 16.26 -4.19
C ILE A 32 20.62 16.55 -5.54
N ALA A 33 21.91 16.28 -5.66
CA ALA A 33 22.68 16.49 -6.88
C ALA A 33 22.15 15.64 -8.04
N SER A 34 21.64 14.43 -7.77
CA SER A 34 21.04 13.53 -8.77
C SER A 34 19.85 14.13 -9.50
N LEU A 35 19.16 15.11 -8.89
CA LEU A 35 18.02 15.82 -9.48
C LEU A 35 18.36 17.22 -9.99
N THR A 36 19.55 17.74 -9.66
CA THR A 36 19.92 19.15 -9.90
C THR A 36 21.20 19.25 -10.73
N THR A 37 22.37 19.23 -10.09
CA THR A 37 23.66 19.49 -10.73
C THR A 37 24.06 18.41 -11.74
N ILE A 38 23.86 17.13 -11.40
CA ILE A 38 24.25 16.00 -12.25
C ILE A 38 23.51 15.99 -13.60
N PRO A 39 22.16 16.04 -13.65
CA PRO A 39 21.44 16.08 -14.93
C PRO A 39 21.77 17.34 -15.74
N ALA A 40 21.98 18.49 -15.11
CA ALA A 40 22.40 19.71 -15.82
C ALA A 40 23.78 19.54 -16.47
N GLN A 41 24.73 18.90 -15.78
CA GLN A 41 26.06 18.61 -16.33
C GLN A 41 25.98 17.62 -17.50
N VAL A 42 25.27 16.51 -17.32
CA VAL A 42 25.11 15.47 -18.35
C VAL A 42 24.42 16.02 -19.61
N ALA A 43 23.44 16.92 -19.43
CA ALA A 43 22.73 17.56 -20.54
C ALA A 43 23.50 18.75 -21.17
N GLY A 44 24.66 19.15 -20.64
CA GLY A 44 25.45 20.28 -21.16
C GLY A 44 24.94 21.67 -20.75
N TYR A 45 24.06 21.76 -19.76
CA TYR A 45 23.45 23.00 -19.28
C TYR A 45 24.00 23.51 -17.94
N SER A 46 25.11 22.95 -17.43
CA SER A 46 25.72 23.37 -16.15
C SER A 46 26.19 24.82 -16.07
N HIS A 47 26.26 25.53 -17.21
CA HIS A 47 26.55 26.95 -17.29
C HIS A 47 25.34 27.84 -16.94
N ARG A 48 24.13 27.25 -16.82
CA ARG A 48 22.87 27.95 -16.56
C ARG A 48 21.95 27.27 -15.55
N LEU A 49 22.04 25.95 -15.38
CA LEU A 49 21.13 25.14 -14.55
C LEU A 49 21.88 24.32 -13.49
N GLY A 50 21.12 23.83 -12.50
CA GLY A 50 21.56 22.82 -11.54
C GLY A 50 22.22 23.35 -10.27
N LEU A 51 22.38 24.67 -10.14
CA LEU A 51 22.91 25.35 -8.95
C LEU A 51 22.17 26.66 -8.69
N ILE A 52 21.98 27.01 -7.41
CA ILE A 52 21.53 28.35 -7.03
C ILE A 52 22.75 29.26 -6.99
N LYS A 53 22.98 29.99 -8.08
CA LYS A 53 24.16 30.86 -8.27
C LYS A 53 23.82 32.08 -9.13
N GLN A 54 24.49 33.21 -8.87
CA GLN A 54 24.33 34.41 -9.70
C GLN A 54 24.68 34.12 -11.17
N GLY A 55 23.81 34.54 -12.09
CA GLY A 55 23.95 34.33 -13.53
C GLY A 55 23.33 33.03 -14.07
N TYR A 56 22.71 32.22 -13.20
CA TYR A 56 22.00 30.99 -13.57
C TYR A 56 20.50 31.30 -13.73
N ASP A 57 19.78 30.43 -14.45
CA ASP A 57 18.34 30.55 -14.62
C ASP A 57 17.65 30.40 -13.25
N ALA A 58 16.66 31.26 -12.97
CA ALA A 58 16.04 31.38 -11.64
C ALA A 58 14.91 30.36 -11.43
N ASP A 59 15.24 29.08 -11.63
CA ASP A 59 14.35 27.94 -11.38
C ASP A 59 14.55 27.44 -9.94
N ILE A 60 13.68 27.89 -9.03
CA ILE A 60 13.87 27.72 -7.58
C ILE A 60 12.61 27.14 -6.95
N ILE A 61 12.78 26.12 -6.11
CA ILE A 61 11.69 25.58 -5.29
C ILE A 61 11.91 26.00 -3.84
N ILE A 62 10.90 26.62 -3.24
CA ILE A 62 10.84 26.88 -1.79
C ILE A 62 10.06 25.73 -1.16
N TRP A 63 10.65 25.05 -0.19
CA TRP A 63 10.05 23.90 0.49
C TRP A 63 9.55 24.26 1.88
N ASP A 64 8.54 23.53 2.37
CA ASP A 64 8.01 23.68 3.73
C ASP A 64 8.79 22.94 4.82
N SER A 65 9.67 22.07 4.39
CA SER A 65 10.56 21.23 5.17
C SER A 65 11.77 20.88 4.30
N HIS A 66 12.74 20.15 4.85
CA HIS A 66 13.86 19.67 4.06
C HIS A 66 13.34 18.87 2.85
N PRO A 67 13.87 19.06 1.63
CA PRO A 67 13.31 18.42 0.42
C PRO A 67 13.36 16.88 0.43
N LEU A 68 14.24 16.31 1.25
CA LEU A 68 14.31 14.85 1.46
C LEU A 68 13.40 14.35 2.61
N SER A 69 12.75 15.25 3.35
CA SER A 69 11.80 14.85 4.40
C SER A 69 10.56 14.20 3.81
N LEU A 70 10.04 13.17 4.49
CA LEU A 70 8.81 12.51 4.07
C LEU A 70 7.63 13.49 4.12
N GLY A 71 6.91 13.62 3.01
CA GLY A 71 5.81 14.58 2.88
C GLY A 71 6.27 16.03 2.78
N ALA A 72 7.50 16.31 2.33
CA ALA A 72 7.93 17.65 1.98
C ALA A 72 7.09 18.21 0.82
N THR A 73 6.58 19.43 0.99
CA THR A 73 5.66 20.07 0.05
C THR A 73 6.25 21.40 -0.43
N PRO A 74 6.24 21.69 -1.74
CA PRO A 74 6.64 23.02 -2.24
C PRO A 74 5.71 24.11 -1.69
N GLN A 75 6.27 25.13 -1.05
CA GLN A 75 5.57 26.37 -0.72
C GLN A 75 5.42 27.28 -1.94
N GLN A 76 6.42 27.30 -2.80
CA GLN A 76 6.42 28.08 -4.04
C GLN A 76 7.40 27.46 -5.03
N VAL A 77 7.10 27.60 -6.31
CA VAL A 77 7.98 27.25 -7.42
C VAL A 77 8.17 28.51 -8.26
N TYR A 78 9.41 28.85 -8.55
CA TYR A 78 9.78 29.90 -9.50
C TYR A 78 10.33 29.24 -10.75
N ILE A 79 9.85 29.69 -11.92
CA ILE A 79 10.40 29.31 -13.23
C ILE A 79 10.79 30.61 -13.92
N ASP A 80 12.05 30.72 -14.36
CA ASP A 80 12.63 31.97 -14.88
C ASP A 80 12.38 33.18 -13.95
N GLY A 81 12.37 32.95 -12.63
CA GLY A 81 12.09 33.97 -11.62
C GLY A 81 10.63 34.36 -11.46
N SER A 82 9.70 33.75 -12.22
CA SER A 82 8.26 33.99 -12.10
C SER A 82 7.61 32.96 -11.18
N PRO A 83 6.82 33.38 -10.16
CA PRO A 83 6.10 32.46 -9.28
C PRO A 83 5.05 31.67 -10.06
N GLN A 84 4.88 30.39 -9.71
CA GLN A 84 3.96 29.47 -10.39
C GLN A 84 2.73 29.12 -9.56
N LEU A 85 2.79 29.29 -8.24
CA LEU A 85 1.67 29.05 -7.34
C LEU A 85 1.06 30.37 -6.89
N ASP A 86 -0.21 30.60 -7.19
CA ASP A 86 -0.92 31.83 -6.81
C ASP A 86 -1.25 31.85 -5.31
N GLU A 87 -1.95 30.81 -4.82
CA GLU A 87 -2.41 30.70 -3.43
C GLU A 87 -2.13 29.28 -2.86
N PRO A 88 -0.87 28.93 -2.58
CA PRO A 88 -0.51 27.59 -2.11
C PRO A 88 -0.97 27.35 -0.66
N PHE A 89 -1.56 26.18 -0.41
CA PHE A 89 -1.86 25.69 0.93
C PHE A 89 -0.61 25.13 1.60
N VAL A 90 0.12 26.00 2.28
CA VAL A 90 1.35 25.62 3.00
C VAL A 90 1.03 25.05 4.37
N LEU A 91 1.53 23.85 4.64
CA LEU A 91 1.43 23.22 5.95
C LEU A 91 2.60 23.64 6.85
N SER A 92 2.33 23.80 8.15
CA SER A 92 3.39 24.02 9.13
C SER A 92 4.01 22.69 9.51
N LYS A 93 5.22 22.43 9.01
CA LYS A 93 5.98 21.22 9.33
C LYS A 93 6.79 21.43 10.63
N PRO A 94 6.99 20.37 11.44
CA PRO A 94 7.72 20.49 12.70
C PRO A 94 9.20 20.83 12.48
N HIS A 95 9.84 21.44 13.49
CA HIS A 95 11.23 21.91 13.39
C HIS A 95 12.22 20.80 12.99
N TRP A 96 12.01 19.57 13.47
CA TRP A 96 12.89 18.45 13.13
C TRP A 96 12.85 18.06 11.64
N ALA A 97 11.79 18.42 10.91
CA ALA A 97 11.66 18.15 9.48
C ALA A 97 12.41 19.18 8.61
N GLN A 98 12.95 20.26 9.21
CA GLN A 98 13.70 21.31 8.51
C GLN A 98 15.14 20.92 8.20
N THR A 99 15.63 19.84 8.80
CA THR A 99 16.95 19.27 8.55
C THR A 99 16.82 17.96 7.79
N SER A 100 17.89 17.53 7.14
CA SER A 100 17.98 16.23 6.48
C SER A 100 17.49 15.10 7.38
N PRO A 101 16.62 14.21 6.88
CA PRO A 101 16.09 13.11 7.67
C PRO A 101 17.25 12.19 8.08
N ARG A 102 17.23 11.73 9.33
CA ARG A 102 18.12 10.64 9.73
C ARG A 102 17.69 9.37 9.01
N THR A 103 18.64 8.58 8.54
CA THR A 103 18.41 7.31 7.86
C THR A 103 19.18 6.18 8.55
N PRO A 104 18.66 4.95 8.55
CA PRO A 104 19.39 3.79 9.08
C PRO A 104 20.56 3.40 8.16
N SER A 105 21.55 2.69 8.70
CA SER A 105 22.60 2.09 7.87
C SER A 105 22.05 0.90 7.06
N TRP A 106 22.46 0.86 5.80
CA TRP A 106 22.20 -0.23 4.84
C TRP A 106 23.49 -0.87 4.34
N ASP A 107 24.62 -0.63 5.02
CA ASP A 107 25.94 -1.08 4.55
C ASP A 107 26.02 -2.61 4.40
N LYS A 108 25.37 -3.34 5.32
CA LYS A 108 25.30 -4.81 5.26
C LYS A 108 24.56 -5.27 4.01
N GLU A 109 23.35 -4.78 3.79
CA GLU A 109 22.53 -5.15 2.62
C GLU A 109 23.18 -4.72 1.31
N ALA A 110 23.80 -3.53 1.28
CA ALA A 110 24.54 -3.04 0.13
C ALA A 110 25.73 -3.97 -0.21
N ASN A 111 26.51 -4.39 0.81
CA ASN A 111 27.61 -5.33 0.62
C ASN A 111 27.12 -6.71 0.17
N GLN A 112 26.08 -7.26 0.80
CA GLN A 112 25.47 -8.52 0.38
C GLN A 112 24.95 -8.46 -1.05
N THR A 113 24.33 -7.34 -1.43
CA THR A 113 23.83 -7.12 -2.79
C THR A 113 24.98 -7.09 -3.79
N LYS A 114 26.09 -6.44 -3.44
CA LYS A 114 27.30 -6.41 -4.28
C LYS A 114 27.93 -7.79 -4.42
N GLU A 115 28.05 -8.55 -3.33
CA GLU A 115 28.62 -9.91 -3.33
C GLU A 115 27.77 -10.89 -4.16
N ALA A 116 26.45 -10.69 -4.17
CA ALA A 116 25.49 -11.51 -4.89
C ALA A 116 25.10 -10.95 -6.28
N ASP A 117 25.88 -10.02 -6.84
CA ASP A 117 25.65 -9.41 -8.17
C ASP A 117 24.21 -8.88 -8.36
N GLY A 118 23.70 -8.16 -7.36
CA GLY A 118 22.36 -7.57 -7.36
C GLY A 118 21.26 -8.48 -6.80
N LEU A 119 21.54 -9.77 -6.55
CA LEU A 119 20.52 -10.78 -6.19
C LEU A 119 20.84 -11.50 -4.87
N PRO A 120 20.88 -10.80 -3.72
CA PRO A 120 21.05 -11.44 -2.42
C PRO A 120 19.90 -12.38 -2.09
N ASP A 121 20.20 -13.41 -1.30
CA ASP A 121 19.21 -14.32 -0.73
C ASP A 121 18.36 -13.58 0.32
N LEU A 122 17.08 -13.43 0.03
CA LEU A 122 16.13 -12.74 0.90
C LEU A 122 15.44 -13.68 1.89
N LEU A 123 15.59 -15.00 1.73
CA LEU A 123 15.05 -16.01 2.65
C LEU A 123 15.96 -16.27 3.84
N ASP A 124 17.24 -15.91 3.73
CA ASP A 124 18.19 -16.02 4.82
C ASP A 124 17.80 -15.05 5.94
N SER A 125 17.44 -15.62 7.10
CA SER A 125 17.07 -14.91 8.32
C SER A 125 17.31 -15.82 9.50
N LYS A 126 17.70 -15.22 10.64
CA LYS A 126 17.84 -15.96 11.88
C LYS A 126 16.45 -16.19 12.46
N THR A 127 16.18 -17.41 12.93
CA THR A 127 14.88 -17.81 13.48
C THR A 127 14.95 -18.19 14.97
N PRO A 128 15.34 -17.28 15.88
CA PRO A 128 15.42 -17.60 17.30
C PRO A 128 14.04 -17.87 17.90
N ASP A 129 13.94 -18.89 18.75
CA ASP A 129 12.70 -19.25 19.46
C ASP A 129 12.18 -18.09 20.32
N THR A 130 13.09 -17.35 20.97
CA THR A 130 12.78 -16.21 21.85
C THR A 130 13.67 -15.01 21.53
N ILE A 131 13.06 -13.83 21.37
CA ILE A 131 13.74 -12.55 21.17
C ILE A 131 13.39 -11.60 22.32
N VAL A 132 14.41 -10.91 22.82
CA VAL A 132 14.29 -9.84 23.81
C VAL A 132 14.66 -8.52 23.15
N PHE A 133 13.67 -7.66 22.93
CA PHE A 133 13.86 -6.31 22.40
C PHE A 133 14.11 -5.33 23.54
N THR A 134 15.19 -4.57 23.47
CA THR A 134 15.54 -3.52 24.43
C THR A 134 15.41 -2.12 23.82
N ASN A 135 15.34 -1.10 24.69
CA ASN A 135 15.14 0.32 24.32
C ASN A 135 13.96 0.52 23.37
N VAL A 136 12.83 -0.14 23.67
CA VAL A 136 11.59 -0.01 22.91
C VAL A 136 10.85 1.25 23.36
N ALA A 137 10.68 2.22 22.45
CA ALA A 137 10.02 3.49 22.71
C ALA A 137 8.49 3.39 22.66
N SER A 138 7.94 2.54 21.79
CA SER A 138 6.50 2.33 21.70
C SER A 138 6.15 0.92 21.25
N PHE A 139 5.03 0.41 21.78
CA PHE A 139 4.44 -0.85 21.36
C PHE A 139 2.96 -0.64 21.05
N MET A 140 2.56 -1.03 19.84
CA MET A 140 1.20 -0.89 19.33
C MET A 140 0.55 -2.25 19.11
N HIS A 141 -0.75 -2.34 19.39
CA HIS A 141 -1.58 -3.52 19.19
C HIS A 141 -2.94 -3.11 18.62
N ASP A 142 -3.45 -3.83 17.63
CA ASP A 142 -4.74 -3.56 16.98
C ASP A 142 -4.99 -2.09 16.58
N GLY A 143 -3.93 -1.43 16.09
CA GLY A 143 -4.01 -0.03 15.67
C GLY A 143 -4.14 0.97 16.82
N GLN A 144 -3.84 0.57 18.06
CA GLN A 144 -3.82 1.43 19.24
C GLN A 144 -2.46 1.35 19.94
N LEU A 145 -2.10 2.41 20.68
CA LEU A 145 -0.95 2.36 21.58
C LEU A 145 -1.27 1.43 22.75
N GLU A 146 -0.57 0.30 22.84
CA GLU A 146 -0.71 -0.58 23.99
C GLU A 146 0.15 -0.06 25.15
N ARG A 147 1.41 0.31 24.86
CA ARG A 147 2.34 0.86 25.85
C ARG A 147 3.26 1.93 25.27
N SER A 148 3.33 3.05 25.96
CA SER A 148 4.40 4.05 25.80
C SER A 148 5.61 3.64 26.62
N GLU A 149 6.80 3.76 26.04
CA GLU A 149 8.10 3.47 26.67
C GLU A 149 8.15 2.15 27.45
N PRO A 150 7.75 1.02 26.84
CA PRO A 150 7.86 -0.27 27.52
C PRO A 150 9.30 -0.61 27.89
N GLY A 151 10.30 -0.08 27.16
CA GLY A 151 11.72 -0.31 27.41
C GLY A 151 12.19 -1.72 27.01
N LEU A 152 11.42 -2.74 27.39
CA LEU A 152 11.69 -4.15 27.16
C LEU A 152 10.44 -4.84 26.60
N VAL A 153 10.59 -5.62 25.53
CA VAL A 153 9.51 -6.47 24.98
C VAL A 153 10.09 -7.85 24.67
N VAL A 154 9.39 -8.91 25.06
CA VAL A 154 9.81 -10.30 24.84
C VAL A 154 8.81 -10.97 23.89
N ALA A 155 9.34 -11.58 22.84
CA ALA A 155 8.59 -12.37 21.88
C ALA A 155 9.09 -13.82 21.88
N SER A 156 8.16 -14.76 21.76
CA SER A 156 8.47 -16.19 21.65
C SER A 156 7.57 -16.82 20.59
N ARG A 157 8.17 -17.57 19.65
CA ARG A 157 7.47 -18.28 18.57
C ARG A 157 6.41 -17.43 17.86
N GLY A 158 6.79 -16.24 17.45
CA GLY A 158 5.96 -15.29 16.70
C GLY A 158 4.95 -14.51 17.53
N ARG A 159 4.87 -14.71 18.86
CA ARG A 159 3.94 -14.01 19.75
C ARG A 159 4.68 -13.12 20.74
N ILE A 160 4.13 -11.95 21.01
CA ILE A 160 4.58 -11.12 22.12
C ILE A 160 4.07 -11.74 23.43
N VAL A 161 4.99 -12.14 24.30
CA VAL A 161 4.66 -12.79 25.58
C VAL A 161 4.72 -11.81 26.77
N CYS A 162 5.44 -10.70 26.61
CA CYS A 162 5.50 -9.65 27.62
C CYS A 162 5.98 -8.32 27.02
N ALA A 163 5.47 -7.19 27.55
CA ALA A 163 6.00 -5.84 27.34
C ALA A 163 6.16 -5.13 28.70
N GLY A 164 7.24 -4.39 28.93
CA GLY A 164 7.55 -3.73 30.20
C GLY A 164 8.39 -4.59 31.16
N ALA A 165 7.86 -4.88 32.34
CA ALA A 165 8.56 -5.64 33.38
C ALA A 165 8.65 -7.15 33.04
N CYS A 166 9.55 -7.51 32.13
CA CYS A 166 9.62 -8.85 31.52
C CYS A 166 10.77 -9.75 31.98
N ALA A 167 11.42 -9.43 33.10
CA ALA A 167 12.60 -10.16 33.58
C ALA A 167 12.37 -11.69 33.73
N SER A 168 11.16 -12.11 34.08
CA SER A 168 10.80 -13.54 34.23
C SER A 168 10.70 -14.31 32.91
N TYR A 169 10.62 -13.62 31.77
CA TYR A 169 10.48 -14.22 30.44
C TYR A 169 11.82 -14.32 29.70
N ILE A 170 12.89 -13.77 30.27
CA ILE A 170 14.22 -13.81 29.68
C ILE A 170 14.87 -15.16 30.00
N THR A 171 15.14 -15.95 28.96
CA THR A 171 15.87 -17.21 29.07
C THR A 171 17.33 -17.00 28.65
N SER A 172 18.23 -17.90 29.08
CA SER A 172 19.65 -17.84 28.70
C SER A 172 19.89 -18.07 27.20
N GLU A 173 18.93 -18.65 26.50
CA GLU A 173 18.99 -18.93 25.05
C GLU A 173 18.33 -17.82 24.21
N ALA A 174 17.76 -16.80 24.85
CA ALA A 174 17.09 -15.72 24.14
C ALA A 174 18.07 -14.82 23.39
N THR A 175 17.71 -14.45 22.16
CA THR A 175 18.47 -13.47 21.38
C THR A 175 18.07 -12.06 21.80
N THR A 176 19.03 -11.24 22.24
CA THR A 176 18.76 -9.84 22.62
C THR A 176 19.06 -8.90 21.46
N VAL A 177 18.13 -7.99 21.18
CA VAL A 177 18.20 -7.03 20.08
C VAL A 177 17.85 -5.64 20.58
N ASP A 178 18.73 -4.68 20.35
CA ASP A 178 18.47 -3.27 20.67
C ASP A 178 17.70 -2.57 19.55
N LEU A 179 16.56 -1.95 19.89
CA LEU A 179 15.76 -1.14 18.97
C LEU A 179 16.21 0.32 18.92
N CYS A 180 17.12 0.76 19.79
CA CYS A 180 17.66 2.11 19.81
C CYS A 180 16.58 3.21 19.80
N GLY A 181 15.54 3.06 20.63
CA GLY A 181 14.39 3.98 20.65
C GLY A 181 13.37 3.72 19.53
N GLY A 182 13.39 2.53 18.94
CA GLY A 182 12.43 2.11 17.92
C GLY A 182 11.12 1.57 18.48
N SER A 183 10.26 1.05 17.61
CA SER A 183 8.91 0.61 17.96
C SER A 183 8.62 -0.84 17.55
N ILE A 184 7.58 -1.41 18.15
CA ILE A 184 6.98 -2.67 17.71
C ILE A 184 5.53 -2.40 17.34
N MET A 185 5.14 -2.79 16.13
CA MET A 185 3.83 -2.45 15.56
C MET A 185 3.22 -3.66 14.84
N PRO A 186 1.89 -3.72 14.67
CA PRO A 186 1.25 -4.71 13.82
C PRO A 186 1.83 -4.70 12.40
N GLY A 187 1.99 -5.88 11.82
CA GLY A 187 2.37 -6.04 10.43
C GLY A 187 1.32 -5.46 9.49
N LEU A 188 1.80 -4.83 8.42
CA LEU A 188 0.96 -4.14 7.47
C LEU A 188 0.33 -5.14 6.49
N ILE A 189 -0.87 -4.79 6.00
CA ILE A 189 -1.59 -5.51 4.97
C ILE A 189 -1.44 -4.72 3.66
N SER A 190 -0.94 -5.38 2.62
CA SER A 190 -0.96 -4.84 1.25
C SER A 190 -2.12 -5.43 0.47
N SER A 191 -2.72 -4.61 -0.40
CA SER A 191 -3.85 -5.01 -1.24
C SER A 191 -3.70 -4.43 -2.64
N GLY A 192 -3.87 -5.28 -3.67
CA GLY A 192 -3.92 -4.87 -5.07
C GLY A 192 -2.57 -4.56 -5.72
N ALA A 193 -1.49 -5.16 -5.21
CA ALA A 193 -0.13 -5.01 -5.75
C ALA A 193 0.25 -6.12 -6.75
N SER A 194 -0.65 -7.08 -7.01
CA SER A 194 -0.42 -8.29 -7.83
C SER A 194 0.66 -9.24 -7.29
N ILE A 195 1.14 -9.04 -6.06
CA ILE A 195 2.26 -9.80 -5.51
C ILE A 195 1.87 -11.27 -5.28
N GLY A 196 2.72 -12.18 -5.74
CA GLY A 196 2.49 -13.62 -5.63
C GLY A 196 1.68 -14.20 -6.79
N LEU A 197 1.08 -13.36 -7.64
CA LEU A 197 0.47 -13.79 -8.91
C LEU A 197 1.25 -13.27 -10.12
N VAL A 198 1.99 -12.17 -9.93
CA VAL A 198 2.88 -11.58 -10.92
C VAL A 198 4.20 -11.22 -10.24
N GLU A 199 5.33 -11.67 -10.79
CA GLU A 199 6.66 -11.26 -10.30
C GLU A 199 7.27 -10.15 -11.19
N ILE A 200 7.20 -10.30 -12.51
CA ILE A 200 7.69 -9.32 -13.48
C ILE A 200 6.59 -9.10 -14.53
N ASP A 201 5.90 -7.97 -14.46
CA ASP A 201 4.71 -7.68 -15.28
C ASP A 201 4.92 -7.86 -16.79
N GLN A 202 6.11 -7.54 -17.30
CA GLN A 202 6.45 -7.64 -18.72
C GLN A 202 7.04 -9.00 -19.13
N GLU A 203 7.20 -9.94 -18.20
CA GLU A 203 7.70 -11.29 -18.47
C GLU A 203 6.60 -12.31 -18.18
N LEU A 204 5.94 -12.76 -19.25
CA LEU A 204 4.77 -13.64 -19.19
C LEU A 204 5.02 -14.93 -18.40
N SER A 205 6.25 -15.46 -18.41
CA SER A 205 6.59 -16.68 -17.66
C SER A 205 6.57 -16.50 -16.14
N THR A 206 6.46 -15.26 -15.67
CA THR A 206 6.38 -14.92 -14.24
C THR A 206 5.00 -14.47 -13.78
N ASN A 207 3.98 -14.62 -14.64
CA ASN A 207 2.60 -14.21 -14.40
C ASN A 207 1.69 -15.46 -14.42
N ASP A 208 0.68 -15.48 -13.55
CA ASP A 208 -0.40 -16.48 -13.54
C ASP A 208 -1.34 -16.37 -14.78
N GLY A 209 -1.22 -15.27 -15.53
CA GLY A 209 -2.00 -14.96 -16.72
C GLY A 209 -3.31 -14.25 -16.40
N SER A 210 -3.99 -13.76 -17.44
CA SER A 210 -5.32 -13.16 -17.29
C SER A 210 -6.38 -14.26 -17.07
N PRO A 211 -7.29 -14.10 -16.10
CA PRO A 211 -8.39 -15.03 -15.91
C PRO A 211 -9.32 -15.01 -17.14
N LEU A 212 -9.91 -16.17 -17.46
CA LEU A 212 -10.97 -16.22 -18.46
C LEU A 212 -12.19 -15.46 -17.95
N ASP A 213 -12.74 -14.60 -18.79
CA ASP A 213 -13.95 -13.82 -18.49
C ASP A 213 -15.03 -14.18 -19.51
N PRO A 214 -16.18 -14.75 -19.10
CA PRO A 214 -17.31 -15.05 -19.99
C PRO A 214 -17.91 -13.84 -20.73
N LEU A 215 -17.63 -12.61 -20.27
CA LEU A 215 -18.05 -11.40 -20.98
C LEU A 215 -17.10 -11.00 -22.12
N GLU A 216 -15.86 -11.50 -22.11
CA GLU A 216 -14.82 -11.15 -23.09
C GLU A 216 -14.36 -12.33 -23.95
N ASN A 217 -14.47 -13.56 -23.43
CA ASN A 217 -13.93 -14.77 -24.04
C ASN A 217 -14.99 -15.86 -24.08
N ASP A 218 -14.94 -16.69 -25.13
CA ASP A 218 -15.66 -17.97 -25.14
C ASP A 218 -14.97 -18.94 -24.18
N VAL A 219 -15.59 -19.20 -23.02
CA VAL A 219 -15.02 -20.04 -21.97
C VAL A 219 -15.39 -21.50 -22.22
N PRO A 220 -14.42 -22.42 -22.37
CA PRO A 220 -14.72 -23.83 -22.60
C PRO A 220 -15.58 -24.43 -21.47
N VAL A 221 -16.56 -25.27 -21.82
CA VAL A 221 -17.41 -25.98 -20.85
C VAL A 221 -16.59 -26.77 -19.84
N ILE A 222 -15.44 -27.34 -20.26
CA ILE A 222 -14.53 -28.07 -19.35
C ILE A 222 -13.89 -27.17 -18.28
N ALA A 223 -13.73 -25.88 -18.56
CA ALA A 223 -13.24 -24.90 -17.59
C ALA A 223 -14.37 -24.42 -16.66
N GLY A 224 -15.64 -24.50 -17.10
CA GLY A 224 -16.81 -24.05 -16.33
C GLY A 224 -17.79 -23.19 -17.11
N GLY A 225 -17.49 -22.88 -18.39
CA GLY A 225 -18.34 -22.04 -19.24
C GLY A 225 -18.67 -20.69 -18.60
N ASP A 226 -19.92 -20.28 -18.71
CA ASP A 226 -20.44 -19.00 -18.19
C ASP A 226 -20.31 -18.84 -16.67
N GLN A 227 -20.07 -19.92 -15.92
CA GLN A 227 -19.90 -19.91 -14.47
C GLN A 227 -18.43 -19.96 -14.02
N PHE A 228 -17.49 -19.92 -14.97
CA PHE A 228 -16.07 -19.90 -14.62
C PHE A 228 -15.72 -18.72 -13.72
N LEU A 229 -14.94 -19.01 -12.68
CA LEU A 229 -14.46 -18.02 -11.75
C LEU A 229 -13.06 -18.39 -11.26
N ALA A 230 -12.07 -17.58 -11.64
CA ALA A 230 -10.70 -17.76 -11.19
C ALA A 230 -10.57 -17.52 -9.69
N ARG A 231 -9.64 -18.24 -9.06
CA ARG A 231 -9.32 -18.11 -7.63
C ARG A 231 -7.85 -17.83 -7.47
N GLY A 232 -7.50 -16.71 -6.85
CA GLY A 232 -6.10 -16.31 -6.65
C GLY A 232 -5.30 -17.37 -5.90
N VAL A 233 -5.92 -18.08 -4.95
CA VAL A 233 -5.26 -19.14 -4.18
C VAL A 233 -4.65 -20.24 -5.05
N ASP A 234 -5.17 -20.48 -6.26
CA ASP A 234 -4.73 -21.57 -7.13
C ASP A 234 -3.52 -21.21 -7.97
N GLY A 235 -3.32 -19.91 -8.28
CA GLY A 235 -2.17 -19.37 -9.01
C GLY A 235 -1.02 -18.82 -8.13
N LEU A 236 -1.18 -18.84 -6.80
CA LEU A 236 -0.20 -18.26 -5.88
C LEU A 236 1.20 -18.89 -5.99
N SER A 237 2.18 -18.02 -6.25
CA SER A 237 3.60 -18.24 -6.12
C SER A 237 4.14 -17.61 -4.83
N PHE A 238 5.12 -18.27 -4.21
CA PHE A 238 5.72 -17.90 -2.93
C PHE A 238 7.20 -17.64 -3.08
N ALA A 239 7.82 -17.01 -2.08
CA ALA A 239 9.23 -16.64 -2.08
C ALA A 239 9.66 -15.76 -3.29
N GLY A 240 8.71 -15.10 -3.95
CA GLY A 240 8.97 -14.06 -4.93
C GLY A 240 9.72 -12.88 -4.30
N ARG A 241 10.56 -12.20 -5.08
CA ARG A 241 11.40 -11.11 -4.58
C ARG A 241 10.55 -9.95 -4.10
N ASN A 242 9.47 -9.63 -4.81
CA ASN A 242 8.51 -8.59 -4.38
C ASN A 242 7.84 -8.95 -3.04
N ALA A 243 7.46 -10.22 -2.84
CA ALA A 243 6.87 -10.68 -1.58
C ALA A 243 7.88 -10.60 -0.43
N LEU A 244 9.12 -11.04 -0.64
CA LEU A 244 10.16 -11.03 0.40
C LEU A 244 10.66 -9.62 0.74
N LEU A 245 10.74 -8.72 -0.25
CA LEU A 245 11.02 -7.31 0.00
C LEU A 245 9.87 -6.64 0.76
N SER A 246 8.62 -6.94 0.41
CA SER A 246 7.44 -6.48 1.15
C SER A 246 7.47 -6.98 2.60
N TYR A 247 7.82 -8.25 2.81
CA TYR A 247 7.99 -8.85 4.12
C TYR A 247 9.05 -8.12 4.96
N ARG A 248 10.23 -7.87 4.37
CA ARG A 248 11.31 -7.09 5.00
C ARG A 248 10.98 -5.60 5.16
N GLY A 249 10.00 -5.08 4.40
CA GLY A 249 9.43 -3.74 4.56
C GLY A 249 8.39 -3.62 5.68
N GLY A 250 7.98 -4.73 6.28
CA GLY A 250 6.96 -4.80 7.33
C GLY A 250 5.54 -5.09 6.85
N VAL A 251 5.35 -5.42 5.57
CA VAL A 251 4.08 -5.97 5.05
C VAL A 251 4.08 -7.47 5.28
N THR A 252 3.28 -7.95 6.22
CA THR A 252 3.26 -9.37 6.62
C THR A 252 2.13 -10.16 5.97
N THR A 253 1.11 -9.47 5.46
CA THR A 253 -0.04 -10.07 4.79
C THR A 253 -0.31 -9.36 3.48
N ILE A 254 -0.59 -10.13 2.44
CA ILE A 254 -0.93 -9.63 1.11
C ILE A 254 -2.29 -10.19 0.72
N ILE A 255 -3.17 -9.33 0.22
CA ILE A 255 -4.48 -9.68 -0.34
C ILE A 255 -4.45 -9.40 -1.84
N GLU A 256 -4.53 -10.44 -2.66
CA GLU A 256 -4.55 -10.28 -4.12
C GLU A 256 -5.71 -11.03 -4.77
N ALA A 257 -6.30 -10.39 -5.78
CA ALA A 257 -7.19 -11.01 -6.75
C ALA A 257 -6.40 -11.50 -7.97
N PRO A 258 -6.92 -12.47 -8.74
CA PRO A 258 -6.33 -12.82 -10.03
C PRO A 258 -6.11 -11.57 -10.89
N PHE A 259 -4.90 -11.45 -11.45
CA PHE A 259 -4.53 -10.30 -12.25
C PHE A 259 -5.31 -10.30 -13.56
N SER A 260 -6.08 -9.26 -13.83
CA SER A 260 -6.75 -9.08 -15.13
C SER A 260 -6.46 -7.69 -15.64
N SER A 261 -5.92 -7.56 -16.84
CA SER A 261 -5.66 -6.25 -17.46
C SER A 261 -6.96 -5.56 -17.90
N ASN A 262 -7.91 -6.31 -18.44
CA ASN A 262 -9.08 -5.76 -19.15
C ASN A 262 -10.42 -6.37 -18.72
N GLY A 263 -10.41 -7.56 -18.11
CA GLY A 263 -11.61 -8.34 -17.79
C GLY A 263 -12.52 -7.67 -16.78
N PHE A 264 -13.83 -7.80 -16.99
CA PHE A 264 -14.86 -7.40 -16.04
C PHE A 264 -14.78 -8.23 -14.75
N ILE A 265 -14.66 -9.56 -14.83
CA ILE A 265 -14.56 -10.45 -13.67
C ILE A 265 -13.10 -10.81 -13.43
N GLN A 266 -12.52 -10.31 -12.33
CA GLN A 266 -11.17 -10.70 -11.91
C GLN A 266 -11.18 -12.08 -11.23
N GLY A 267 -12.16 -12.31 -10.36
CA GLY A 267 -12.28 -13.57 -9.62
C GLY A 267 -12.22 -13.39 -8.11
N VAL A 268 -11.88 -14.46 -7.40
CA VAL A 268 -11.84 -14.49 -5.94
C VAL A 268 -10.43 -14.29 -5.43
N SER A 269 -10.26 -13.26 -4.59
CA SER A 269 -8.99 -12.94 -3.94
C SER A 269 -8.62 -13.89 -2.80
N VAL A 270 -7.33 -13.89 -2.46
CA VAL A 270 -6.70 -14.70 -1.42
C VAL A 270 -5.87 -13.82 -0.49
N ALA A 271 -5.78 -14.18 0.79
CA ALA A 271 -4.82 -13.58 1.72
C ALA A 271 -3.71 -14.57 2.04
N PHE A 272 -2.45 -14.17 1.87
CA PHE A 272 -1.28 -14.99 2.15
C PHE A 272 -0.18 -14.22 2.91
N ARG A 273 0.72 -14.95 3.56
CA ARG A 273 1.86 -14.38 4.29
C ARG A 273 3.00 -14.11 3.32
N SER A 274 3.43 -12.86 3.23
CA SER A 274 4.48 -12.41 2.30
C SER A 274 5.84 -13.09 2.52
N GLY A 275 6.14 -13.47 3.77
CA GLY A 275 7.37 -14.17 4.14
C GLY A 275 7.32 -15.70 4.02
N ALA A 276 6.19 -16.29 3.57
CA ALA A 276 6.07 -17.73 3.45
C ALA A 276 6.89 -18.27 2.27
N ARG A 277 7.51 -19.43 2.46
CA ARG A 277 8.39 -20.08 1.47
C ARG A 277 7.61 -20.85 0.42
N HIS A 278 6.46 -21.42 0.83
CA HIS A 278 5.57 -22.17 -0.05
C HIS A 278 4.17 -22.30 0.56
N LYS A 279 3.19 -22.63 -0.27
CA LYS A 279 1.77 -22.80 0.10
C LYS A 279 1.51 -23.78 1.25
N LEU A 280 2.36 -24.80 1.42
CA LEU A 280 2.21 -25.85 2.46
C LEU A 280 2.76 -25.44 3.83
N GLU A 281 3.37 -24.26 3.96
CA GLU A 281 3.90 -23.81 5.22
C GLU A 281 2.73 -23.44 6.15
N ARG A 282 2.87 -23.73 7.44
CA ARG A 282 1.82 -23.45 8.42
C ARG A 282 1.47 -21.96 8.39
N GLY A 283 0.20 -21.64 8.22
CA GLY A 283 -0.27 -20.25 8.18
C GLY A 283 0.12 -19.47 6.92
N ALA A 284 0.67 -20.12 5.88
CA ALA A 284 1.05 -19.43 4.64
C ALA A 284 -0.14 -18.75 3.93
N VAL A 285 -1.32 -19.38 3.98
CA VAL A 285 -2.56 -18.88 3.38
C VAL A 285 -3.65 -18.86 4.45
N PRO A 286 -3.72 -17.83 5.31
CA PRO A 286 -4.75 -17.73 6.34
C PRO A 286 -6.16 -17.74 5.76
N TYR A 287 -6.38 -17.10 4.60
CA TYR A 287 -7.69 -17.04 3.95
C TYR A 287 -7.61 -17.38 2.47
N ARG A 288 -8.26 -18.47 2.08
CA ARG A 288 -8.25 -18.98 0.70
C ARG A 288 -9.22 -18.27 -0.23
N GLU A 289 -10.20 -17.57 0.35
CA GLU A 289 -11.24 -16.79 -0.34
C GLU A 289 -11.54 -15.56 0.50
N VAL A 290 -11.27 -14.38 -0.04
CA VAL A 290 -11.36 -13.10 0.70
C VAL A 290 -12.50 -12.23 0.18
N ALA A 291 -12.55 -12.00 -1.13
CA ALA A 291 -13.57 -11.18 -1.78
C ALA A 291 -13.70 -11.54 -3.26
N LEU A 292 -14.89 -11.33 -3.83
CA LEU A 292 -15.10 -11.31 -5.27
C LEU A 292 -14.68 -9.94 -5.81
N HIS A 293 -13.86 -9.92 -6.86
CA HIS A 293 -13.39 -8.69 -7.51
C HIS A 293 -13.95 -8.56 -8.93
N VAL A 294 -14.44 -7.36 -9.25
CA VAL A 294 -14.90 -6.97 -10.60
C VAL A 294 -14.37 -5.58 -10.97
N ARG A 295 -14.18 -5.31 -12.27
CA ARG A 295 -13.67 -4.03 -12.80
C ARG A 295 -14.75 -3.25 -13.53
N LEU A 296 -14.89 -1.97 -13.19
CA LEU A 296 -15.80 -1.01 -13.84
C LEU A 296 -15.05 0.28 -14.15
N VAL A 297 -14.13 0.19 -15.12
CA VAL A 297 -13.34 1.30 -15.66
C VAL A 297 -13.67 1.48 -17.15
N ARG A 298 -13.83 2.72 -17.61
CA ARG A 298 -14.15 3.01 -19.02
C ARG A 298 -12.97 2.72 -19.94
N GLY A 299 -13.25 2.16 -21.11
CA GLY A 299 -12.24 1.95 -22.16
C GLY A 299 -11.34 0.74 -21.96
N GLU A 300 -11.51 -0.02 -20.88
CA GLU A 300 -10.87 -1.31 -20.65
C GLU A 300 -11.84 -2.43 -21.02
N GLY A 301 -11.39 -3.42 -21.79
CA GLY A 301 -12.12 -4.68 -22.05
C GLY A 301 -13.37 -4.60 -22.92
N GLU A 302 -14.09 -5.72 -23.04
CA GLU A 302 -15.32 -5.81 -23.82
C GLU A 302 -16.56 -5.38 -23.00
N GLY A 303 -17.52 -4.78 -23.70
CA GLY A 303 -18.76 -4.25 -23.12
C GLY A 303 -18.59 -2.91 -22.41
N GLY A 304 -19.50 -1.97 -22.68
CA GLY A 304 -19.53 -0.69 -21.96
C GLY A 304 -19.91 -0.86 -20.48
N ILE A 305 -19.76 0.21 -19.71
CA ILE A 305 -20.17 0.25 -18.28
C ILE A 305 -21.62 -0.20 -18.09
N SER A 306 -22.54 0.17 -19.00
CA SER A 306 -23.93 -0.26 -18.95
C SER A 306 -24.10 -1.78 -19.05
N THR A 307 -23.34 -2.44 -19.95
CA THR A 307 -23.33 -3.90 -20.08
C THR A 307 -22.84 -4.55 -18.80
N ARG A 308 -21.71 -4.09 -18.27
CA ARG A 308 -21.11 -4.67 -17.04
C ARG A 308 -22.00 -4.48 -15.81
N ILE A 309 -22.65 -3.32 -15.66
CA ILE A 309 -23.65 -3.09 -14.62
C ILE A 309 -24.86 -4.02 -14.79
N ALA A 310 -25.34 -4.24 -16.02
CA ALA A 310 -26.43 -5.17 -16.30
C ALA A 310 -26.04 -6.62 -15.98
N THR A 311 -24.82 -7.03 -16.33
CA THR A 311 -24.26 -8.34 -16.00
C THR A 311 -24.14 -8.52 -14.49
N LEU A 312 -23.57 -7.55 -13.77
CA LEU A 312 -23.45 -7.60 -12.31
C LEU A 312 -24.81 -7.72 -11.63
N ARG A 313 -25.80 -6.93 -12.08
CA ARG A 313 -27.18 -7.02 -11.59
C ARG A 313 -27.72 -8.45 -11.77
N ARG A 314 -27.61 -9.01 -12.98
CA ARG A 314 -28.07 -10.38 -13.26
C ARG A 314 -27.40 -11.41 -12.37
N LEU A 315 -26.08 -11.34 -12.21
CA LEU A 315 -25.30 -12.29 -11.39
C LEU A 315 -25.71 -12.27 -9.92
N LEU A 316 -26.17 -11.12 -9.39
CA LEU A 316 -26.48 -10.96 -7.98
C LEU A 316 -27.99 -10.99 -7.66
N SER A 317 -28.88 -10.82 -8.64
CA SER A 317 -30.33 -10.84 -8.43
C SER A 317 -30.89 -12.26 -8.20
N ASP A 318 -30.39 -13.26 -8.92
CA ASP A 318 -30.81 -14.65 -8.79
C ASP A 318 -29.60 -15.59 -8.97
N PRO A 319 -28.64 -15.57 -8.03
CA PRO A 319 -27.43 -16.38 -8.13
C PRO A 319 -27.74 -17.86 -7.86
N GLU A 320 -27.00 -18.76 -8.51
CA GLU A 320 -27.05 -20.18 -8.20
C GLU A 320 -26.69 -20.44 -6.72
N GLU A 321 -27.48 -21.26 -6.03
CA GLU A 321 -27.26 -21.54 -4.61
C GLU A 321 -25.89 -22.17 -4.37
N GLY A 322 -25.21 -21.74 -3.30
CA GLY A 322 -23.84 -22.17 -3.00
C GLY A 322 -22.74 -21.53 -3.86
N SER A 323 -23.07 -20.76 -4.90
CA SER A 323 -22.09 -20.02 -5.70
C SER A 323 -21.44 -18.88 -4.89
N VAL A 324 -20.30 -18.39 -5.39
CA VAL A 324 -19.66 -17.18 -4.86
C VAL A 324 -20.59 -15.97 -4.98
N TYR A 325 -21.32 -15.85 -6.10
CA TYR A 325 -22.29 -14.78 -6.30
C TYR A 325 -23.42 -14.80 -5.26
N ALA A 326 -23.90 -15.98 -4.85
CA ALA A 326 -24.91 -16.11 -3.80
C ALA A 326 -24.39 -15.62 -2.43
N ARG A 327 -23.16 -15.99 -2.07
CA ARG A 327 -22.49 -15.51 -0.85
C ARG A 327 -22.29 -13.99 -0.88
N VAL A 328 -21.95 -13.44 -2.03
CA VAL A 328 -21.83 -11.98 -2.23
C VAL A 328 -23.19 -11.30 -2.08
N ALA A 329 -24.23 -11.79 -2.76
CA ALA A 329 -25.58 -11.24 -2.69
C ALA A 329 -26.15 -11.22 -1.26
N ARG A 330 -25.80 -12.22 -0.44
CA ARG A 330 -26.15 -12.28 1.00
C ARG A 330 -25.24 -11.44 1.90
N GLY A 331 -24.16 -10.87 1.36
CA GLY A 331 -23.17 -10.11 2.11
C GLY A 331 -22.20 -10.97 2.93
N GLU A 332 -22.19 -12.29 2.76
CA GLU A 332 -21.25 -13.21 3.44
C GLU A 332 -19.82 -13.07 2.90
N LEU A 333 -19.68 -12.73 1.62
CA LEU A 333 -18.40 -12.43 0.98
C LEU A 333 -18.42 -10.99 0.44
N PRO A 334 -17.39 -10.16 0.70
CA PRO A 334 -17.27 -8.83 0.11
C PRO A 334 -17.30 -8.84 -1.42
N LEU A 335 -17.99 -7.85 -1.99
CA LEU A 335 -17.81 -7.44 -3.38
C LEU A 335 -16.86 -6.24 -3.43
N VAL A 336 -15.67 -6.44 -3.98
CA VAL A 336 -14.73 -5.36 -4.28
C VAL A 336 -14.91 -4.97 -5.74
N VAL A 337 -15.26 -3.72 -5.97
CA VAL A 337 -15.38 -3.17 -7.31
C VAL A 337 -14.22 -2.23 -7.54
N LEU A 338 -13.37 -2.53 -8.50
CA LEU A 338 -12.45 -1.55 -9.04
C LEU A 338 -13.25 -0.50 -9.82
N VAL A 339 -13.27 0.73 -9.30
CA VAL A 339 -13.96 1.87 -9.93
C VAL A 339 -13.26 3.17 -9.55
N GLU A 340 -13.06 4.05 -10.54
CA GLU A 340 -12.39 5.34 -10.34
C GLU A 340 -13.37 6.52 -10.37
N ASN A 341 -14.38 6.45 -11.25
CA ASN A 341 -15.27 7.55 -11.58
C ASN A 341 -16.49 7.65 -10.65
N ALA A 342 -16.82 8.86 -10.20
CA ALA A 342 -17.91 9.10 -9.26
C ALA A 342 -19.31 8.76 -9.81
N ASP A 343 -19.55 8.89 -11.12
CA ASP A 343 -20.86 8.61 -11.71
C ASP A 343 -21.12 7.09 -11.80
N ILE A 344 -20.07 6.32 -12.03
CA ILE A 344 -20.12 4.84 -11.96
C ILE A 344 -20.36 4.41 -10.51
N MET A 345 -19.68 5.02 -9.54
CA MET A 345 -19.94 4.77 -8.12
C MET A 345 -21.39 5.06 -7.74
N ALA A 346 -21.95 6.20 -8.19
CA ALA A 346 -23.35 6.53 -7.94
C ALA A 346 -24.31 5.48 -8.52
N THR A 347 -24.03 4.98 -9.73
CA THR A 347 -24.80 3.90 -10.37
C THR A 347 -24.72 2.60 -9.54
N LEU A 348 -23.54 2.27 -9.01
CA LEU A 348 -23.35 1.11 -8.14
C LEU A 348 -24.07 1.23 -6.80
N LEU A 349 -24.15 2.45 -6.25
CA LEU A 349 -24.94 2.72 -5.04
C LEU A 349 -26.44 2.50 -5.29
N ASP A 350 -26.94 2.87 -6.46
CA ASP A 350 -28.34 2.60 -6.82
C ASP A 350 -28.59 1.10 -7.07
N LEU A 351 -27.65 0.40 -7.73
CA LEU A 351 -27.71 -1.06 -7.87
C LEU A 351 -27.71 -1.77 -6.51
N LYS A 352 -26.88 -1.32 -5.56
CA LYS A 352 -26.88 -1.86 -4.19
C LYS A 352 -28.26 -1.72 -3.55
N LYS A 353 -28.88 -0.53 -3.61
CA LYS A 353 -30.23 -0.33 -3.06
C LYS A 353 -31.27 -1.25 -3.72
N GLU A 354 -31.19 -1.42 -5.05
CA GLU A 354 -32.06 -2.32 -5.82
C GLU A 354 -31.95 -3.77 -5.33
N LEU A 355 -30.73 -4.28 -5.21
CA LEU A 355 -30.46 -5.66 -4.78
C LEU A 355 -30.82 -5.92 -3.31
N GLU A 356 -30.56 -4.96 -2.41
CA GLU A 356 -30.90 -5.08 -0.99
C GLU A 356 -32.42 -5.05 -0.78
N ALA A 357 -33.15 -4.24 -1.55
CA ALA A 357 -34.61 -4.21 -1.52
C ALA A 357 -35.24 -5.53 -2.00
N ALA A 358 -34.59 -6.23 -2.92
CA ALA A 358 -35.08 -7.50 -3.46
C ALA A 358 -34.74 -8.72 -2.57
N SER A 359 -33.58 -8.73 -1.92
CA SER A 359 -33.04 -9.91 -1.22
C SER A 359 -33.19 -9.89 0.30
N ASN A 360 -33.67 -8.77 0.88
CA ASN A 360 -33.72 -8.52 2.33
C ASN A 360 -32.38 -8.80 3.05
N SER A 361 -31.27 -8.76 2.31
CA SER A 361 -29.91 -9.01 2.74
C SER A 361 -29.08 -7.78 2.46
N SER A 362 -28.05 -7.51 3.27
CA SER A 362 -27.19 -6.35 3.04
C SER A 362 -25.94 -6.73 2.27
N LEU A 363 -25.79 -6.18 1.07
CA LEU A 363 -24.63 -6.36 0.22
C LEU A 363 -23.41 -5.64 0.81
N HIS A 364 -22.32 -6.35 1.07
CA HIS A 364 -21.08 -5.74 1.53
C HIS A 364 -20.22 -5.26 0.35
N LEU A 365 -20.37 -3.99 0.00
CA LEU A 365 -19.73 -3.37 -1.17
C LEU A 365 -18.52 -2.52 -0.75
N VAL A 366 -17.41 -2.69 -1.47
CA VAL A 366 -16.18 -1.94 -1.29
C VAL A 366 -15.70 -1.42 -2.64
N PHE A 367 -15.32 -0.15 -2.73
CA PHE A 367 -14.70 0.42 -3.93
C PHE A 367 -13.18 0.45 -3.79
N ALA A 368 -12.46 -0.08 -4.77
CA ALA A 368 -11.01 -0.02 -4.88
C ALA A 368 -10.61 0.92 -6.03
N GLY A 369 -9.46 1.59 -5.89
CA GLY A 369 -9.04 2.68 -6.79
C GLY A 369 -9.60 4.00 -6.28
N ALA A 370 -10.88 4.19 -6.58
CA ALA A 370 -11.76 5.16 -5.97
C ALA A 370 -11.28 6.62 -6.00
N THR A 371 -10.56 7.03 -7.03
CA THR A 371 -9.96 8.38 -7.15
C THR A 371 -10.98 9.51 -6.99
N GLU A 372 -12.17 9.40 -7.60
CA GLU A 372 -13.22 10.42 -7.51
C GLU A 372 -14.20 10.22 -6.34
N SER A 373 -13.95 9.27 -5.44
CA SER A 373 -14.86 8.94 -4.33
C SER A 373 -15.16 10.10 -3.39
N HIS A 374 -14.25 11.07 -3.29
CA HIS A 374 -14.44 12.30 -2.50
C HIS A 374 -15.65 13.12 -2.97
N LEU A 375 -16.09 13.00 -4.24
CA LEU A 375 -17.29 13.68 -4.76
C LEU A 375 -18.60 13.07 -4.25
N VAL A 376 -18.57 11.82 -3.81
CA VAL A 376 -19.73 11.05 -3.35
C VAL A 376 -19.56 10.54 -1.91
N ALA A 377 -18.67 11.14 -1.13
CA ALA A 377 -18.26 10.67 0.19
C ALA A 377 -19.44 10.52 1.16
N ASP A 378 -20.37 11.50 1.18
CA ASP A 378 -21.56 11.45 2.04
C ASP A 378 -22.49 10.29 1.66
N GLN A 379 -22.62 10.01 0.36
CA GLN A 379 -23.44 8.93 -0.16
C GLN A 379 -22.81 7.57 0.17
N LEU A 380 -21.48 7.44 0.06
CA LEU A 380 -20.74 6.25 0.46
C LEU A 380 -20.95 5.94 1.94
N ALA A 381 -20.80 6.95 2.81
CA ALA A 381 -20.99 6.80 4.25
C ALA A 381 -22.43 6.38 4.59
N LYS A 382 -23.44 7.03 4.00
CA LYS A 382 -24.86 6.68 4.19
C LYS A 382 -25.19 5.26 3.72
N ALA A 383 -24.55 4.79 2.66
CA ALA A 383 -24.75 3.45 2.12
C ALA A 383 -23.87 2.38 2.80
N ASN A 384 -23.05 2.75 3.79
CA ASN A 384 -22.05 1.89 4.44
C ASN A 384 -21.14 1.19 3.43
N VAL A 385 -20.70 1.93 2.40
CA VAL A 385 -19.75 1.47 1.38
C VAL A 385 -18.35 1.93 1.75
N GLY A 386 -17.43 0.98 1.84
CA GLY A 386 -16.04 1.24 2.18
C GLY A 386 -15.17 1.55 0.96
N VAL A 387 -14.02 2.15 1.19
CA VAL A 387 -13.08 2.55 0.13
C VAL A 387 -11.69 2.02 0.41
N ILE A 388 -11.08 1.32 -0.55
CA ILE A 388 -9.65 1.06 -0.62
C ILE A 388 -9.07 2.11 -1.57
N LEU A 389 -8.51 3.17 -0.99
CA LEU A 389 -7.99 4.30 -1.74
C LEU A 389 -6.65 3.92 -2.35
N ALA A 390 -6.56 3.91 -3.68
CA ALA A 390 -5.39 3.41 -4.39
C ALA A 390 -5.26 4.10 -5.77
N PRO A 391 -4.34 5.06 -5.95
CA PRO A 391 -3.29 5.44 -5.03
C PRO A 391 -3.77 6.49 -4.01
N LEU A 392 -3.10 6.55 -2.85
CA LEU A 392 -3.31 7.60 -1.84
C LEU A 392 -3.08 9.01 -2.40
N ARG A 393 -2.13 9.11 -3.34
CA ARG A 393 -1.69 10.34 -4.00
C ARG A 393 -2.07 10.28 -5.48
N PRO A 394 -3.33 10.58 -5.82
CA PRO A 394 -3.85 10.41 -7.17
C PRO A 394 -3.13 11.28 -8.20
N ILE A 395 -2.86 10.65 -9.34
CA ILE A 395 -2.44 11.28 -10.58
C ILE A 395 -3.43 10.79 -11.63
N PRO A 396 -4.15 11.67 -12.33
CA PRO A 396 -5.06 11.25 -13.37
C PRO A 396 -4.25 10.71 -14.55
N LEU A 397 -4.27 9.39 -14.73
CA LEU A 397 -3.72 8.72 -15.91
C LEU A 397 -4.80 8.51 -16.97
N PHE A 398 -6.04 8.34 -16.52
CA PHE A 398 -7.20 8.07 -17.37
C PHE A 398 -8.32 9.08 -17.13
N TRP A 399 -9.24 9.15 -18.08
CA TRP A 399 -10.36 10.09 -18.04
C TRP A 399 -11.23 9.93 -16.77
N ASP A 400 -11.37 8.70 -16.28
CA ASP A 400 -12.17 8.36 -15.10
C ASP A 400 -11.61 8.92 -13.78
N GLN A 401 -10.40 9.48 -13.79
CA GLN A 401 -9.69 10.01 -12.63
C GLN A 401 -9.56 11.55 -12.66
N MET A 402 -10.12 12.21 -13.69
CA MET A 402 -9.83 13.63 -13.97
C MET A 402 -10.28 14.59 -12.85
N ARG A 403 -11.34 14.27 -12.11
CA ARG A 403 -11.83 15.13 -11.01
C ARG A 403 -11.16 14.78 -9.68
N TYR A 404 -9.88 14.40 -9.67
CA TYR A 404 -9.14 14.08 -8.44
C TYR A 404 -8.88 15.30 -7.54
N VAL A 405 -8.55 15.03 -6.27
CA VAL A 405 -8.07 16.05 -5.32
C VAL A 405 -6.55 15.93 -5.19
N PRO A 406 -5.77 16.96 -5.57
CA PRO A 406 -4.31 16.87 -5.61
C PRO A 406 -3.63 16.85 -4.24
N GLY A 407 -4.26 17.42 -3.21
CA GLY A 407 -3.66 17.66 -1.91
C GLY A 407 -2.77 18.90 -1.87
N PRO A 408 -2.16 19.20 -0.70
CA PRO A 408 -1.22 20.31 -0.55
C PRO A 408 -0.06 20.23 -1.57
N PRO A 409 0.41 21.35 -2.13
CA PRO A 409 -0.02 22.72 -1.83
C PRO A 409 -1.21 23.19 -2.68
N LEU A 410 -1.75 22.35 -3.57
CA LEU A 410 -2.77 22.76 -4.54
C LEU A 410 -4.20 22.72 -3.98
N SER A 411 -4.45 21.90 -2.97
CA SER A 411 -5.71 21.88 -2.23
C SER A 411 -5.50 21.70 -0.74
N GLN A 412 -6.36 22.32 0.07
CA GLN A 412 -6.27 22.27 1.53
C GLN A 412 -6.44 20.84 2.09
N HIS A 413 -7.21 20.01 1.42
CA HIS A 413 -7.54 18.67 1.87
C HIS A 413 -7.12 17.64 0.84
N THR A 414 -6.84 16.42 1.31
CA THR A 414 -6.66 15.22 0.48
C THR A 414 -7.98 14.45 0.34
N ALA A 415 -8.07 13.54 -0.64
CA ALA A 415 -9.22 12.66 -0.77
C ALA A 415 -9.47 11.82 0.50
N LEU A 416 -8.39 11.35 1.14
CA LEU A 416 -8.45 10.64 2.42
C LEU A 416 -9.16 11.46 3.51
N GLN A 417 -8.77 12.73 3.69
CA GLN A 417 -9.37 13.59 4.72
C GLN A 417 -10.86 13.84 4.44
N ILE A 418 -11.26 13.99 3.19
CA ILE A 418 -12.67 14.19 2.81
C ILE A 418 -13.49 12.95 3.17
N LEU A 419 -13.00 11.76 2.79
CA LEU A 419 -13.67 10.48 3.09
C LEU A 419 -13.78 10.21 4.59
N GLN A 420 -12.70 10.45 5.35
CA GLN A 420 -12.70 10.27 6.79
C GLN A 420 -13.69 11.20 7.49
N ARG A 421 -13.76 12.47 7.08
CA ARG A 421 -14.74 13.43 7.64
C ARG A 421 -16.19 13.05 7.34
N ALA A 422 -16.45 12.43 6.19
CA ALA A 422 -17.77 11.90 5.86
C ALA A 422 -18.11 10.62 6.66
N GLY A 423 -17.16 10.01 7.36
CA GLY A 423 -17.34 8.77 8.12
C GLY A 423 -17.20 7.49 7.27
N VAL A 424 -16.59 7.59 6.10
CA VAL A 424 -16.29 6.43 5.24
C VAL A 424 -15.17 5.61 5.87
N THR A 425 -15.32 4.27 5.91
CA THR A 425 -14.21 3.38 6.28
C THR A 425 -13.22 3.34 5.11
N VAL A 426 -12.00 3.84 5.33
CA VAL A 426 -10.95 3.92 4.30
C VAL A 426 -9.80 2.98 4.63
N GLY A 427 -9.44 2.11 3.70
CA GLY A 427 -8.19 1.35 3.68
C GLY A 427 -7.25 1.88 2.61
N LEU A 428 -5.97 1.57 2.73
CA LEU A 428 -4.94 1.94 1.76
C LEU A 428 -4.61 0.75 0.84
N GLY A 429 -4.69 0.96 -0.48
CA GLY A 429 -4.15 0.01 -1.46
C GLY A 429 -2.70 0.36 -1.83
N ALA A 430 -1.96 -0.62 -2.35
CA ALA A 430 -0.55 -0.43 -2.69
C ALA A 430 -0.35 0.49 -3.90
N SER A 431 -1.00 0.20 -5.02
CA SER A 431 -0.83 0.94 -6.28
C SER A 431 -2.17 1.34 -6.91
N SER A 432 -2.14 2.28 -7.85
CA SER A 432 -3.28 2.55 -8.73
C SER A 432 -3.73 1.25 -9.39
N VAL A 433 -5.01 0.93 -9.33
CA VAL A 433 -5.47 -0.40 -9.77
C VAL A 433 -5.46 -0.53 -11.31
N SER A 434 -5.34 0.58 -12.03
CA SER A 434 -5.08 0.59 -13.47
C SER A 434 -3.58 0.46 -13.83
N VAL A 435 -2.67 0.59 -12.85
CA VAL A 435 -1.22 0.38 -13.04
C VAL A 435 -0.67 -0.32 -11.79
N THR A 436 -0.69 -1.65 -11.80
CA THR A 436 -0.17 -2.46 -10.68
C THR A 436 1.33 -2.29 -10.55
N GLN A 437 1.81 -1.97 -9.35
CA GLN A 437 3.21 -1.71 -9.09
C GLN A 437 3.64 -2.43 -7.82
N ALA A 438 4.19 -3.64 -7.98
CA ALA A 438 4.61 -4.49 -6.86
C ALA A 438 5.62 -3.79 -5.91
N TRP A 439 6.37 -2.81 -6.43
CA TRP A 439 7.34 -2.02 -5.65
C TRP A 439 6.70 -1.02 -4.67
N ASP A 440 5.40 -0.69 -4.82
CA ASP A 440 4.69 0.18 -3.86
C ASP A 440 4.42 -0.52 -2.52
N ALA A 441 4.22 -1.85 -2.54
CA ALA A 441 3.88 -2.61 -1.34
C ALA A 441 4.91 -2.46 -0.19
N PRO A 442 6.24 -2.65 -0.39
CA PRO A 442 7.22 -2.41 0.69
C PRO A 442 7.25 -0.96 1.18
N ASN A 443 6.80 -0.01 0.34
CA ASN A 443 6.80 1.42 0.62
C ASN A 443 5.47 1.92 1.24
N ILE A 444 4.48 1.05 1.47
CA ILE A 444 3.18 1.45 2.04
C ILE A 444 3.33 2.19 3.38
N ARG A 445 4.36 1.84 4.16
CA ARG A 445 4.69 2.52 5.43
C ARG A 445 5.03 4.01 5.23
N PHE A 446 5.71 4.35 4.13
CA PHE A 446 6.02 5.73 3.78
C PHE A 446 4.79 6.47 3.27
N ASN A 447 3.89 5.79 2.55
CA ASN A 447 2.59 6.35 2.20
C ASN A 447 1.77 6.70 3.45
N LEU A 448 1.81 5.88 4.51
CA LEU A 448 1.18 6.20 5.80
C LEU A 448 1.82 7.43 6.46
N GLY A 449 3.14 7.49 6.53
CA GLY A 449 3.85 8.65 7.08
C GLY A 449 3.57 9.95 6.30
N TRP A 450 3.48 9.84 4.98
CA TRP A 450 3.08 10.95 4.13
C TRP A 450 1.63 11.39 4.41
N ALA A 451 0.68 10.45 4.54
CA ALA A 451 -0.70 10.77 4.90
C ALA A 451 -0.78 11.58 6.20
N VAL A 452 0.03 11.23 7.21
CA VAL A 452 0.13 12.00 8.45
C VAL A 452 0.70 13.40 8.19
N ALA A 453 1.79 13.49 7.42
CA ALA A 453 2.45 14.76 7.10
C ALA A 453 1.54 15.75 6.34
N ASP A 454 0.65 15.25 5.48
CA ASP A 454 -0.30 16.05 4.69
C ASP A 454 -1.62 16.32 5.42
N SER A 455 -1.85 15.68 6.57
CA SER A 455 -3.10 15.81 7.31
C SER A 455 -3.26 17.12 8.07
N ASN A 456 -2.19 17.92 8.19
CA ASN A 456 -2.16 19.11 9.06
C ASN A 456 -2.59 18.79 10.51
N GLY A 457 -2.20 17.62 11.01
CA GLY A 457 -2.52 17.15 12.36
C GLY A 457 -3.93 16.56 12.53
N THR A 458 -4.72 16.44 11.46
CA THR A 458 -6.04 15.77 11.54
C THR A 458 -5.94 14.25 11.53
N LEU A 459 -4.78 13.70 11.21
CA LEU A 459 -4.50 12.26 11.22
C LEU A 459 -3.32 12.00 12.15
N ASN A 460 -3.50 11.12 13.13
CA ASN A 460 -2.40 10.65 13.96
C ASN A 460 -1.81 9.33 13.44
N ASN A 461 -0.67 8.91 14.00
CA ASN A 461 0.02 7.68 13.60
C ASN A 461 -0.83 6.41 13.74
N TYR A 462 -1.74 6.36 14.73
CA TYR A 462 -2.65 5.21 14.95
C TYR A 462 -3.73 5.13 13.87
N GLU A 463 -4.34 6.26 13.55
CA GLU A 463 -5.33 6.35 12.49
C GLU A 463 -4.71 6.06 11.13
N ALA A 464 -3.46 6.48 10.90
CA ALA A 464 -2.70 6.11 9.72
C ALA A 464 -2.41 4.59 9.69
N LEU A 465 -1.97 3.99 10.80
CA LEU A 465 -1.75 2.55 10.89
C LEU A 465 -3.01 1.76 10.53
N ALA A 466 -4.17 2.21 11.00
CA ALA A 466 -5.46 1.56 10.75
C ALA A 466 -5.76 1.43 9.25
N LEU A 467 -5.34 2.38 8.42
CA LEU A 467 -5.54 2.36 6.96
C LEU A 467 -4.94 1.11 6.31
N ALA A 468 -3.81 0.61 6.80
CA ALA A 468 -3.13 -0.57 6.27
C ALA A 468 -3.24 -1.79 7.21
N THR A 469 -4.14 -1.76 8.20
CA THR A 469 -4.32 -2.86 9.16
C THR A 469 -5.80 -3.12 9.42
N THR A 470 -6.36 -2.56 10.48
CA THR A 470 -7.73 -2.82 10.96
C THR A 470 -8.81 -2.39 9.97
N ASN A 471 -8.61 -1.29 9.23
CA ASN A 471 -9.58 -0.87 8.22
C ASN A 471 -9.62 -1.85 7.05
N LEU A 472 -8.48 -2.36 6.58
CA LEU A 472 -8.47 -3.40 5.54
C LEU A 472 -9.12 -4.69 6.03
N LYS A 473 -8.85 -5.13 7.27
CA LYS A 473 -9.56 -6.27 7.88
C LYS A 473 -11.07 -6.06 7.88
N LYS A 474 -11.54 -4.86 8.25
CA LYS A 474 -12.96 -4.51 8.26
C LYS A 474 -13.58 -4.48 6.86
N LEU A 475 -12.87 -3.89 5.88
CA LEU A 475 -13.33 -3.82 4.49
C LEU A 475 -13.46 -5.20 3.86
N TYR A 476 -12.51 -6.10 4.14
CA TYR A 476 -12.52 -7.47 3.65
C TYR A 476 -13.29 -8.45 4.55
N ARG A 477 -13.89 -7.98 5.65
CA ARG A 477 -14.53 -8.83 6.68
C ARG A 477 -13.65 -10.00 7.13
N LEU A 478 -12.35 -9.77 7.22
CA LEU A 478 -11.43 -10.78 7.72
C LEU A 478 -11.66 -10.96 9.23
N PRO A 479 -11.76 -12.20 9.72
CA PRO A 479 -11.76 -12.44 11.16
C PRO A 479 -10.46 -11.93 11.80
N ASP A 480 -10.50 -11.76 13.12
CA ASP A 480 -9.33 -11.38 13.91
C ASP A 480 -8.23 -12.42 13.73
N LEU A 481 -7.27 -12.08 12.86
CA LEU A 481 -6.03 -12.82 12.68
C LEU A 481 -5.22 -12.77 13.97
N ASP A 482 -4.47 -13.84 14.23
CA ASP A 482 -3.27 -13.70 15.05
C ASP A 482 -2.38 -12.64 14.37
N THR A 483 -2.27 -11.48 15.01
CA THR A 483 -1.58 -10.31 14.48
C THR A 483 -0.07 -10.59 14.46
N ASP A 484 0.53 -10.54 13.27
CA ASP A 484 1.98 -10.51 13.14
C ASP A 484 2.48 -9.14 13.61
N PHE A 485 3.66 -9.08 14.18
CA PHE A 485 4.30 -7.83 14.60
C PHE A 485 5.60 -7.60 13.87
N VAL A 486 5.97 -6.34 13.70
CA VAL A 486 7.21 -5.91 13.08
C VAL A 486 7.95 -5.03 14.08
N ALA A 487 9.22 -5.35 14.31
CA ALA A 487 10.10 -4.54 15.14
C ALA A 487 10.92 -3.60 14.25
N TYR A 488 10.87 -2.31 14.56
CA TYR A 488 11.59 -1.25 13.89
C TYR A 488 12.69 -0.73 14.81
N ARG A 489 13.89 -0.51 14.25
CA ARG A 489 15.01 0.14 14.95
C ARG A 489 15.07 1.63 14.63
N GLY A 490 15.31 2.47 15.63
CA GLY A 490 15.61 3.91 15.48
C GLY A 490 14.40 4.84 15.30
N GLY A 491 13.20 4.28 15.13
CA GLY A 491 11.95 5.03 15.02
C GLY A 491 10.76 4.11 14.78
N ASP A 492 9.67 4.66 14.25
CA ASP A 492 8.45 3.94 13.90
C ASP A 492 8.28 3.75 12.37
N ALA A 493 7.20 3.08 11.96
CA ALA A 493 6.96 2.79 10.54
C ALA A 493 6.71 4.03 9.65
N PHE A 494 6.53 5.22 10.23
CA PHE A 494 6.01 6.41 9.54
C PHE A 494 7.08 7.40 9.10
N GLY A 495 8.37 7.05 9.19
CA GLY A 495 9.46 7.95 8.83
C GLY A 495 10.69 7.24 8.27
N TYR A 496 11.62 8.04 7.75
CA TYR A 496 12.88 7.54 7.19
C TYR A 496 13.93 7.17 8.25
N SER A 497 13.70 7.49 9.53
CA SER A 497 14.68 7.18 10.59
C SER A 497 14.68 5.73 11.03
N SER A 498 13.70 4.93 10.60
CA SER A 498 13.51 3.57 11.09
C SER A 498 13.80 2.50 10.03
N LYS A 499 14.28 1.35 10.50
CA LYS A 499 14.46 0.15 9.68
C LYS A 499 13.69 -1.03 10.29
N PRO A 500 12.89 -1.78 9.53
CA PRO A 500 12.35 -3.06 10.01
C PRO A 500 13.49 -4.04 10.19
N ILE A 501 13.60 -4.66 11.36
CA ILE A 501 14.69 -5.60 11.67
C ILE A 501 14.20 -7.00 12.03
N ALA A 502 12.92 -7.14 12.41
CA ALA A 502 12.34 -8.43 12.72
C ALA A 502 10.85 -8.48 12.41
N VAL A 503 10.36 -9.66 12.09
CA VAL A 503 8.92 -9.97 12.01
C VAL A 503 8.62 -11.14 12.95
N LEU A 504 7.57 -10.97 13.75
CA LEU A 504 7.05 -11.97 14.68
C LEU A 504 5.78 -12.53 14.06
N SER A 505 5.84 -13.74 13.50
CA SER A 505 4.70 -14.34 12.81
C SER A 505 4.01 -15.40 13.67
N ALA A 506 2.86 -15.04 14.22
CA ALA A 506 2.17 -15.82 15.23
C ALA A 506 1.55 -17.12 14.68
N GLU A 507 1.01 -17.10 13.45
CA GLU A 507 0.43 -18.29 12.82
C GLU A 507 1.50 -19.28 12.33
N ARG A 508 2.61 -18.73 11.79
CA ARG A 508 3.78 -19.52 11.39
C ARG A 508 4.55 -20.04 12.60
N GLY A 509 4.41 -19.37 13.75
CA GLY A 509 5.03 -19.75 15.01
C GLY A 509 6.54 -19.45 15.05
N GLN A 510 6.99 -18.41 14.35
CA GLN A 510 8.40 -18.09 14.18
C GLN A 510 8.69 -16.61 14.34
N ASN A 511 9.92 -16.30 14.78
CA ASN A 511 10.46 -14.94 14.79
C ASN A 511 11.54 -14.88 13.72
N ASP A 512 11.39 -14.02 12.72
CA ASP A 512 12.38 -13.82 11.66
C ASP A 512 13.17 -12.55 11.96
N LEU A 513 14.49 -12.65 12.11
CA LEU A 513 15.41 -11.56 12.38
C LEU A 513 16.33 -11.33 11.16
N PHE A 514 16.34 -10.11 10.63
CA PHE A 514 17.03 -9.72 9.39
C PHE A 514 18.46 -9.17 9.61
N GLU A 515 18.88 -9.06 10.88
CA GLU A 515 20.15 -8.44 11.29
C GLU A 515 21.44 -9.07 10.80
#